data_AF-A0A165G0F7-F1
#
_entry.id   AF-A0A165G0F7-F1
#
_cell.length_a   1.000
_cell.length_b   1.000
_cell.length_c   1.000
_cell.angle_alpha   90.00
_cell.angle_beta   90.00
_cell.angle_gamma   90.00
#
_symmetry.space_group_name_H-M   'P 1'
#
loop_
_entity.id
_entity.type
_entity.pdbx_description
1 polymer ?
#
loop_
_entity_poly.entity_id
_entity_poly.type
_entity_poly.pdbx_seq_one_letter_code
_entity_poly.pdbx_strand_id
1 'polypeptide(L)'
;MPPPGKATVQQRRRRRPLNLKKYSKRERVQQLEGVPTETEWNAMKRLGSFTIDVQEKLDEENYYDTGSSSDPDDSGDTDTTSIVTTGTGTKLISRPVTFCKGNDARLFSVDDDTENAWIGRIRQIRRDLTDDKVWVKVYWYYSGFDIKQTLLRKFNPADFSPYERAASDDCDIVSARSFLGVVYVHDYDEHRLDPPDIEPDTFFTRTYIQPQKKIIEPKPGTETCLCRQAYIPYPWQGSSIASPKDDAAPDSMHFCPRENCRTWYHTSCLMKYGRVDDFNVTCYEGDRGVRLLAVNPDSDLDCAVLSSFSRPHDLDDSTSETSELNRSLSGTPATTFSTLAPPLSPLSLSEIIEQMAVSYRIAHLPSSLVRLAQSPIVRRPGIPPPDSGWSAVGNVKEVVLARRFVYAALEGFHPENGEHPAGQMEERMRDMESLLEAMERGEIWAFDGEAGEHEREDMDVMMDVDGEGEEHMNEEREAGNGNSHASGNAGAGAIVDDKERRLQILEKLCVELTETILLASPYQPYWERREHELETEMWMNTPPLVCPNCRGAI
;
A
#
# COMPACT_ATOMS: atom_id res chain seq x y z
N MET A 1 -13.97 -21.52 -50.87
CA MET A 1 -14.17 -20.06 -50.84
C MET A 1 -15.65 -19.75 -51.03
N PRO A 2 -16.38 -19.30 -50.00
CA PRO A 2 -17.75 -18.80 -50.16
C PRO A 2 -17.76 -17.31 -50.53
N PRO A 3 -18.83 -16.81 -51.19
CA PRO A 3 -18.89 -15.42 -51.68
C PRO A 3 -19.15 -14.41 -50.54
N PRO A 4 -18.76 -13.13 -50.73
CA PRO A 4 -18.94 -12.10 -49.71
C PRO A 4 -20.43 -11.73 -49.58
N GLY A 5 -20.97 -11.95 -48.38
CA GLY A 5 -22.31 -11.55 -47.99
C GLY A 5 -22.45 -10.03 -47.91
N LYS A 6 -23.56 -9.53 -48.47
CA LYS A 6 -23.92 -8.11 -48.51
C LYS A 6 -24.08 -7.54 -47.10
N ALA A 7 -23.29 -6.52 -46.78
CA ALA A 7 -23.38 -5.76 -45.53
C ALA A 7 -24.76 -5.10 -45.41
N THR A 8 -25.53 -5.50 -44.40
CA THR A 8 -26.80 -4.88 -44.05
C THR A 8 -26.53 -3.60 -43.26
N VAL A 9 -26.89 -2.45 -43.83
CA VAL A 9 -26.82 -1.15 -43.16
C VAL A 9 -27.79 -1.14 -41.99
N GLN A 10 -27.31 -1.43 -40.78
CA GLN A 10 -28.08 -1.23 -39.56
C GLN A 10 -28.24 0.27 -39.31
N GLN A 11 -29.46 0.76 -39.51
CA GLN A 11 -29.87 2.09 -39.09
C GLN A 11 -29.60 2.28 -37.59
N ARG A 12 -28.60 3.12 -37.27
CA ARG A 12 -28.35 3.63 -35.92
C ARG A 12 -29.58 4.39 -35.43
N ARG A 13 -30.44 3.72 -34.66
CA ARG A 13 -31.49 4.38 -33.86
C ARG A 13 -30.79 5.33 -32.87
N ARG A 14 -30.95 6.64 -33.10
CA ARG A 14 -30.59 7.68 -32.13
C ARG A 14 -31.36 7.40 -30.83
N ARG A 15 -30.67 6.88 -29.81
CA ARG A 15 -31.24 6.71 -28.48
C ARG A 15 -31.52 8.10 -27.92
N ARG A 16 -32.79 8.39 -27.59
CA ARG A 16 -33.16 9.57 -26.80
C ARG A 16 -32.35 9.55 -25.50
N PRO A 17 -31.85 10.71 -25.02
CA PRO A 17 -31.21 10.77 -23.71
C PRO A 17 -32.21 10.29 -22.66
N LEU A 18 -31.85 9.21 -21.96
CA LEU A 18 -32.58 8.75 -20.80
C LEU A 18 -32.47 9.86 -19.75
N ASN A 19 -33.57 10.57 -19.48
CA ASN A 19 -33.75 11.34 -18.26
C ASN A 19 -33.83 10.35 -17.09
N LEU A 20 -32.68 9.79 -16.73
CA LEU A 20 -32.47 9.21 -15.41
C LEU A 20 -32.60 10.39 -14.43
N LYS A 21 -33.67 10.38 -13.62
CA LYS A 21 -33.73 11.19 -12.40
C LYS A 21 -32.40 10.94 -11.67
N LYS A 22 -31.58 11.98 -11.59
CA LYS A 22 -30.27 11.94 -10.94
C LYS A 22 -30.51 11.78 -9.44
N TYR A 23 -30.67 10.54 -8.98
CA TYR A 23 -30.46 10.21 -7.57
C TYR A 23 -28.95 10.33 -7.30
N SER A 24 -28.43 11.55 -7.37
CA SER A 24 -27.08 11.83 -6.91
C SER A 24 -27.11 11.89 -5.39
N LYS A 25 -26.05 11.39 -4.75
CA LYS A 25 -25.71 11.61 -3.34
C LYS A 25 -26.03 13.06 -2.89
N ARG A 26 -25.77 14.01 -3.80
CA ARG A 26 -26.16 15.43 -3.78
C ARG A 26 -27.61 15.72 -3.36
N GLU A 27 -28.62 14.98 -3.81
CA GLU A 27 -30.03 15.26 -3.47
C GLU A 27 -30.36 14.94 -2.01
N ARG A 28 -29.61 14.05 -1.33
CA ARG A 28 -29.85 13.75 0.10
C ARG A 28 -29.18 14.77 1.03
N VAL A 29 -28.02 15.30 0.65
CA VAL A 29 -27.34 16.33 1.46
C VAL A 29 -27.91 17.72 1.19
N GLN A 30 -28.26 18.05 -0.07
CA GLN A 30 -28.82 19.36 -0.44
C GLN A 30 -30.26 19.61 0.02
N GLN A 31 -30.95 18.58 0.54
CA GLN A 31 -32.28 18.77 1.15
C GLN A 31 -32.21 19.23 2.61
N LEU A 32 -31.02 19.35 3.20
CA LEU A 32 -30.88 20.01 4.49
C LEU A 32 -30.97 21.52 4.28
N GLU A 33 -32.06 22.12 4.78
CA GLU A 33 -32.20 23.56 4.85
C GLU A 33 -30.93 24.19 5.44
N GLY A 34 -30.33 25.13 4.72
CA GLY A 34 -29.17 25.90 5.17
C GLY A 34 -27.80 25.47 4.66
N VAL A 35 -27.69 24.50 3.74
CA VAL A 35 -26.41 24.27 3.03
C VAL A 35 -26.05 25.52 2.22
N PRO A 36 -24.84 26.09 2.39
CA PRO A 36 -24.44 27.31 1.67
C PRO A 36 -24.38 27.07 0.16
N THR A 37 -24.83 28.07 -0.60
CA THR A 37 -24.54 28.18 -2.04
C THR A 37 -23.04 28.38 -2.27
N GLU A 38 -22.54 28.10 -3.48
CA GLU A 38 -21.12 28.31 -3.81
C GLU A 38 -20.70 29.79 -3.62
N THR A 39 -21.62 30.73 -3.85
CA THR A 39 -21.37 32.16 -3.62
C THR A 39 -21.24 32.47 -2.13
N GLU A 40 -22.14 31.96 -1.28
CA GLU A 40 -22.08 32.13 0.17
C GLU A 40 -20.81 31.46 0.73
N TRP A 41 -20.53 30.21 0.32
CA TRP A 41 -19.30 29.50 0.64
C TRP A 41 -18.06 30.33 0.33
N ASN A 42 -18.02 30.94 -0.86
CA ASN A 42 -16.88 31.75 -1.27
C ASN A 42 -16.68 33.03 -0.44
N ALA A 43 -17.76 33.58 0.13
CA ALA A 43 -17.72 34.72 1.03
C ALA A 43 -17.31 34.37 2.48
N MET A 44 -17.39 33.09 2.88
CA MET A 44 -17.03 32.65 4.23
C MET A 44 -15.52 32.72 4.51
N LYS A 45 -15.15 32.93 5.78
CA LYS A 45 -13.75 33.00 6.23
C LYS A 45 -13.12 31.61 6.19
N ARG A 46 -11.97 31.45 5.54
CA ARG A 46 -11.19 30.19 5.54
C ARG A 46 -10.64 29.90 6.94
N LEU A 47 -10.69 28.63 7.33
CA LEU A 47 -10.06 28.09 8.55
C LEU A 47 -9.04 27.00 8.17
N GLY A 48 -8.03 26.81 9.01
CA GLY A 48 -7.09 25.68 8.89
C GLY A 48 -7.61 24.40 9.53
N SER A 49 -8.34 24.53 10.65
CA SER A 49 -8.90 23.43 11.42
C SER A 49 -10.20 23.83 12.14
N PHE A 50 -10.92 22.84 12.67
CA PHE A 50 -12.02 23.04 13.61
C PHE A 50 -12.08 21.89 14.62
N THR A 51 -12.62 22.15 15.81
CA THR A 51 -12.83 21.13 16.85
C THR A 51 -14.32 20.93 17.10
N ILE A 52 -14.76 19.69 17.21
CA ILE A 52 -16.10 19.32 17.67
C ILE A 52 -16.02 18.31 18.79
N ASP A 53 -17.03 18.31 19.66
CA ASP A 53 -17.22 17.26 20.64
C ASP A 53 -17.90 16.06 19.97
N VAL A 54 -17.16 14.97 19.80
CA VAL A 54 -17.66 13.70 19.27
C VAL A 54 -18.17 12.87 20.42
N GLN A 55 -19.37 12.31 20.27
CA GLN A 55 -19.99 11.41 21.25
C GLN A 55 -19.87 9.96 20.78
N GLU A 56 -19.18 9.14 21.58
CA GLU A 56 -19.04 7.70 21.35
C GLU A 56 -19.82 6.91 22.39
N LYS A 57 -20.44 5.80 21.98
CA LYS A 57 -21.09 4.89 22.92
C LYS A 57 -20.02 4.18 23.73
N LEU A 58 -20.14 4.23 25.06
CA LEU A 58 -19.29 3.43 25.93
C LEU A 58 -19.79 1.98 25.89
N ASP A 59 -19.02 1.07 25.30
CA ASP A 59 -19.31 -0.36 25.35
C ASP A 59 -19.06 -0.88 26.76
N GLU A 60 -20.13 -1.08 27.53
CA GLU A 60 -20.07 -1.53 28.93
C GLU A 60 -19.37 -2.90 29.06
N GLU A 61 -19.36 -3.71 28.01
CA GLU A 61 -18.70 -5.03 28.00
C GLU A 61 -17.17 -4.95 27.91
N ASN A 62 -16.59 -3.86 27.41
CA ASN A 62 -15.13 -3.68 27.34
C ASN A 62 -14.58 -2.81 28.46
N TYR A 63 -15.44 -2.10 29.20
CA TYR A 63 -15.06 -1.35 30.40
C TYR A 63 -14.95 -2.30 31.61
N TYR A 64 -14.13 -3.34 31.51
CA TYR A 64 -13.59 -3.97 32.71
C TYR A 64 -12.64 -2.95 33.32
N ASP A 65 -13.04 -2.42 34.48
CA ASP A 65 -12.26 -1.58 35.39
C ASP A 65 -10.79 -2.03 35.36
N THR A 66 -9.99 -1.40 34.50
CA THR A 66 -8.55 -1.58 34.43
C THR A 66 -8.05 -1.01 35.74
N GLY A 67 -8.02 -1.91 36.73
CA GLY A 67 -8.14 -1.58 38.13
C GLY A 67 -7.32 -0.35 38.46
N SER A 68 -7.99 0.65 38.98
CA SER A 68 -7.41 1.81 39.64
C SER A 68 -6.28 1.34 40.57
N SER A 69 -5.06 1.28 40.02
CA SER A 69 -3.83 1.16 40.80
C SER A 69 -3.72 2.50 41.49
N SER A 70 -3.99 2.49 42.78
CA SER A 70 -3.90 3.62 43.67
C SER A 70 -2.44 4.04 43.84
N ASP A 71 -1.82 4.55 42.78
CA ASP A 71 -0.55 5.26 42.81
C ASP A 71 -0.88 6.77 42.80
N PRO A 72 -0.81 7.45 43.96
CA PRO A 72 -1.37 8.78 44.13
C PRO A 72 -0.54 9.95 43.59
N ASP A 73 0.54 9.72 42.82
CA ASP A 73 1.56 10.76 42.58
C ASP A 73 1.85 11.12 41.10
N ASP A 74 1.09 10.64 40.11
CA ASP A 74 1.32 11.03 38.70
C ASP A 74 0.33 12.10 38.21
N SER A 75 0.68 13.36 38.48
CA SER A 75 -0.08 14.55 38.09
C SER A 75 0.42 15.05 36.73
N GLY A 76 -0.08 14.50 35.63
CA GLY A 76 0.56 14.80 34.34
C GLY A 76 -0.24 14.73 33.05
N ASP A 77 -1.53 14.42 33.02
CA ASP A 77 -2.42 14.83 31.92
C ASP A 77 -3.86 14.44 32.23
N THR A 78 -4.71 15.44 32.48
CA THR A 78 -6.13 15.19 32.65
C THR A 78 -6.76 15.06 31.28
N ASP A 79 -6.88 13.84 30.78
CA ASP A 79 -7.72 13.51 29.64
C ASP A 79 -9.11 14.13 29.85
N THR A 80 -9.45 15.14 29.05
CA THR A 80 -10.73 15.86 29.12
C THR A 80 -11.86 15.02 28.50
N THR A 81 -11.98 13.76 28.92
CA THR A 81 -13.09 12.88 28.54
C THR A 81 -14.24 13.15 29.49
N SER A 82 -15.39 13.60 28.96
CA SER A 82 -16.59 13.81 29.76
C SER A 82 -17.61 12.71 29.50
N ILE A 83 -18.08 12.06 30.56
CA ILE A 83 -19.11 11.00 30.45
C ILE A 83 -20.48 11.65 30.61
N VAL A 84 -21.31 11.56 29.57
CA VAL A 84 -22.69 12.04 29.56
C VAL A 84 -23.63 10.85 29.59
N THR A 85 -24.46 10.74 30.63
CA THR A 85 -25.55 9.75 30.66
C THR A 85 -26.78 10.31 29.98
N THR A 86 -27.24 9.67 28.91
CA THR A 86 -28.46 10.07 28.20
C THR A 86 -29.71 9.71 29.02
N GLY A 87 -30.86 10.28 28.66
CA GLY A 87 -32.15 9.95 29.29
C GLY A 87 -32.56 8.47 29.15
N THR A 88 -31.93 7.71 28.24
CA THR A 88 -32.12 6.26 28.08
C THR A 88 -31.18 5.44 28.96
N GLY A 89 -30.31 6.06 29.75
CA GLY A 89 -29.29 5.40 30.57
C GLY A 89 -28.01 5.03 29.81
N THR A 90 -27.93 5.32 28.51
CA THR A 90 -26.73 5.07 27.70
C THR A 90 -25.65 6.06 28.10
N LYS A 91 -24.46 5.56 28.44
CA LYS A 91 -23.29 6.42 28.70
C LYS A 91 -22.60 6.73 27.37
N LEU A 92 -22.43 8.03 27.10
CA LEU A 92 -21.67 8.53 25.97
C LEU A 92 -20.37 9.17 26.49
N ILE A 93 -19.24 8.83 25.89
CA ILE A 93 -18.01 9.59 26.08
C ILE A 93 -18.03 10.73 25.08
N SER A 94 -17.92 11.96 25.56
CA SER A 94 -17.72 13.14 24.73
C SER A 94 -16.23 13.48 24.74
N ARG A 95 -15.60 13.43 23.57
CA ARG A 95 -14.18 13.79 23.36
C ARG A 95 -14.06 14.90 22.32
N PRO A 96 -13.25 15.96 22.57
CA PRO A 96 -12.98 16.96 21.55
C PRO A 96 -12.10 16.33 20.45
N VAL A 97 -12.52 16.42 19.19
CA VAL A 97 -11.76 15.95 18.03
C VAL A 97 -11.50 17.13 17.10
N THR A 98 -10.22 17.36 16.79
CA THR A 98 -9.79 18.38 15.84
C THR A 98 -9.66 17.80 14.44
N PHE A 99 -10.22 18.52 13.47
CA PHE A 99 -10.20 18.17 12.05
C PHE A 99 -9.44 19.24 11.28
N CYS A 100 -8.52 18.80 10.42
CA CYS A 100 -7.69 19.62 9.57
C CYS A 100 -7.95 19.34 8.09
N LYS A 101 -7.55 20.28 7.23
CA LYS A 101 -7.47 20.03 5.79
C LYS A 101 -6.60 18.79 5.51
N GLY A 102 -7.02 17.96 4.55
CA GLY A 102 -6.31 16.74 4.19
C GLY A 102 -6.70 15.51 5.02
N ASN A 103 -7.31 15.68 6.20
CA ASN A 103 -7.79 14.53 6.96
C ASN A 103 -8.90 13.79 6.23
N ASP A 104 -8.89 12.46 6.36
CA ASP A 104 -10.04 11.63 6.06
C ASP A 104 -10.93 11.56 7.31
N ALA A 105 -12.23 11.61 7.12
CA ALA A 105 -13.17 11.65 8.23
C ALA A 105 -14.35 10.73 7.97
N ARG A 106 -14.86 10.16 9.06
CA ARG A 106 -16.17 9.51 9.10
C ARG A 106 -17.24 10.56 9.30
N LEU A 107 -18.31 10.47 8.51
CA LEU A 107 -19.44 11.37 8.56
C LEU A 107 -20.71 10.59 8.89
N PHE A 108 -21.62 11.27 9.60
CA PHE A 108 -22.88 10.72 10.05
C PHE A 108 -23.74 10.22 8.88
N SER A 109 -24.26 9.02 9.06
CA SER A 109 -25.08 8.24 8.14
C SER A 109 -26.04 7.36 8.93
N VAL A 110 -27.16 6.98 8.30
CA VAL A 110 -28.06 5.96 8.87
C VAL A 110 -27.38 4.59 9.05
N ASP A 111 -26.25 4.39 8.37
CA ASP A 111 -25.47 3.16 8.30
C ASP A 111 -24.14 3.29 9.05
N ASP A 112 -24.03 4.22 10.01
CA ASP A 112 -22.75 4.53 10.67
C ASP A 112 -22.08 3.32 11.29
N ASP A 113 -22.82 2.43 11.96
CA ASP A 113 -22.27 1.23 12.61
C ASP A 113 -21.98 0.08 11.62
N THR A 114 -21.95 0.37 10.32
CA THR A 114 -21.78 -0.65 9.27
C THR A 114 -20.60 -0.36 8.35
N GLU A 115 -20.27 -1.36 7.54
CA GLU A 115 -19.29 -1.31 6.45
C GLU A 115 -19.65 -0.27 5.36
N ASN A 116 -20.84 0.34 5.41
CA ASN A 116 -21.31 1.38 4.50
C ASN A 116 -21.22 2.80 5.11
N ALA A 117 -20.38 3.01 6.13
CA ALA A 117 -20.12 4.32 6.70
C ALA A 117 -19.64 5.32 5.63
N TRP A 118 -20.07 6.58 5.76
CA TRP A 118 -19.72 7.66 4.84
C TRP A 118 -18.35 8.21 5.20
N ILE A 119 -17.42 8.12 4.25
CA ILE A 119 -16.06 8.61 4.41
C ILE A 119 -15.83 9.76 3.44
N GLY A 120 -15.19 10.82 3.90
CA GLY A 120 -14.86 11.98 3.08
C GLY A 120 -13.50 12.57 3.44
N ARG A 121 -12.75 13.02 2.42
CA ARG A 121 -11.50 13.77 2.60
C ARG A 121 -11.77 15.26 2.70
N ILE A 122 -11.29 15.91 3.75
CA ILE A 122 -11.48 17.35 3.96
C ILE A 122 -10.64 18.13 2.97
N ARG A 123 -11.28 18.84 2.04
CA ARG A 123 -10.59 19.70 1.08
C ARG A 123 -10.43 21.13 1.57
N GLN A 124 -11.47 21.67 2.23
CA GLN A 124 -11.46 23.04 2.70
C GLN A 124 -12.44 23.24 3.87
N ILE A 125 -12.05 24.07 4.83
CA ILE A 125 -12.86 24.41 6.01
C ILE A 125 -13.14 25.91 5.97
N ARG A 126 -14.39 26.31 6.21
CA ARG A 126 -14.79 27.72 6.28
C ARG A 126 -15.77 27.99 7.41
N ARG A 127 -15.75 29.20 7.94
CA ARG A 127 -16.66 29.70 8.97
C ARG A 127 -17.53 30.81 8.42
N ASP A 128 -18.82 30.64 8.61
CA ASP A 128 -19.80 31.69 8.42
C ASP A 128 -19.67 32.72 9.55
N LEU A 129 -19.45 33.98 9.20
CA LEU A 129 -19.27 35.06 10.17
C LEU A 129 -20.59 35.55 10.78
N THR A 130 -21.74 35.26 10.15
CA THR A 130 -23.04 35.71 10.69
C THR A 130 -23.56 34.78 11.77
N ASP A 131 -23.48 33.48 11.51
CA ASP A 131 -24.08 32.44 12.35
C ASP A 131 -23.06 31.65 13.17
N ASP A 132 -21.77 31.96 13.00
CA ASP A 132 -20.66 31.24 13.62
C ASP A 132 -20.55 29.76 13.24
N LYS A 133 -21.24 29.35 12.17
CA LYS A 133 -21.30 27.96 11.70
C LYS A 133 -20.05 27.61 10.92
N VAL A 134 -19.52 26.40 11.15
CA VAL A 134 -18.42 25.84 10.37
C VAL A 134 -18.99 24.90 9.30
N TRP A 135 -18.52 25.10 8.07
CA TRP A 135 -18.86 24.32 6.89
C TRP A 135 -17.58 23.75 6.29
N VAL A 136 -17.68 22.55 5.72
CA VAL A 136 -16.54 21.79 5.23
C VAL A 136 -16.83 21.29 3.82
N LYS A 137 -15.92 21.54 2.89
CA LYS A 137 -15.96 20.97 1.53
C LYS A 137 -15.18 19.66 1.54
N VAL A 138 -15.82 18.57 1.18
CA VAL A 138 -15.26 17.20 1.23
C VAL A 138 -15.24 16.55 -0.14
N TYR A 139 -14.24 15.72 -0.41
CA TYR A 139 -14.27 14.74 -1.49
C TYR A 139 -14.77 13.41 -0.96
N TRP A 140 -15.71 12.79 -1.67
CA TRP A 140 -16.34 11.56 -1.19
C TRP A 140 -15.55 10.31 -1.54
N TYR A 141 -15.51 9.39 -0.58
CA TYR A 141 -15.20 7.99 -0.81
C TYR A 141 -16.49 7.20 -1.00
N TYR A 142 -16.48 6.25 -1.94
CA TYR A 142 -17.65 5.43 -2.27
C TYR A 142 -17.40 3.97 -1.90
N SER A 143 -18.34 3.36 -1.18
CA SER A 143 -18.33 1.92 -1.00
C SER A 143 -18.73 1.20 -2.30
N GLY A 144 -18.48 -0.12 -2.37
CA GLY A 144 -19.00 -0.93 -3.47
C GLY A 144 -20.53 -0.87 -3.62
N PHE A 145 -21.25 -0.67 -2.51
CA PHE A 145 -22.70 -0.50 -2.52
C PHE A 145 -23.11 0.86 -3.09
N ASP A 146 -22.42 1.94 -2.70
CA ASP A 146 -22.67 3.27 -3.23
C ASP A 146 -22.50 3.30 -4.75
N ILE A 147 -21.43 2.67 -5.26
CA ILE A 147 -21.14 2.60 -6.70
C ILE A 147 -22.27 1.88 -7.44
N LYS A 148 -22.74 0.74 -6.92
CA LYS A 148 -23.85 -0.01 -7.52
C LYS A 148 -25.14 0.80 -7.54
N GLN A 149 -25.46 1.47 -6.43
CA GLN A 149 -26.70 2.22 -6.28
C GLN A 149 -26.72 3.49 -7.13
N THR A 150 -25.61 4.24 -7.15
CA THR A 150 -25.58 5.61 -7.68
C THR A 150 -24.98 5.72 -9.09
N LEU A 151 -23.98 4.90 -9.43
CA LEU A 151 -23.19 5.11 -10.66
C LEU A 151 -23.43 4.02 -11.70
N LEU A 152 -23.21 2.77 -11.30
CA LEU A 152 -23.13 1.62 -12.18
C LEU A 152 -23.99 0.48 -11.66
N ARG A 153 -25.26 0.43 -12.07
CA ARG A 153 -26.21 -0.62 -11.65
C ARG A 153 -25.71 -2.08 -11.88
N LYS A 154 -24.78 -2.27 -12.82
CA LYS A 154 -24.16 -3.58 -13.13
C LYS A 154 -22.91 -3.89 -12.31
N PHE A 155 -22.43 -2.95 -11.50
CA PHE A 155 -21.29 -3.14 -10.63
C PHE A 155 -21.63 -4.18 -9.56
N ASN A 156 -20.67 -5.07 -9.28
CA ASN A 156 -20.78 -6.06 -8.22
C ASN A 156 -20.10 -5.53 -6.96
N PRO A 157 -20.84 -5.20 -5.88
CA PRO A 157 -20.27 -4.67 -4.65
C PRO A 157 -19.31 -5.66 -3.99
N ALA A 158 -19.48 -6.95 -4.25
CA ALA A 158 -18.60 -7.98 -3.72
C ALA A 158 -17.23 -8.03 -4.42
N ASP A 159 -17.00 -7.23 -5.46
CA ASP A 159 -15.64 -7.04 -6.00
C ASP A 159 -14.81 -6.10 -5.09
N PHE A 160 -15.42 -5.52 -4.04
CA PHE A 160 -14.79 -4.68 -3.03
C PHE A 160 -14.78 -5.38 -1.66
N SER A 161 -13.72 -5.12 -0.87
CA SER A 161 -13.70 -5.44 0.56
C SER A 161 -14.71 -4.57 1.34
N PRO A 162 -15.24 -5.02 2.49
CA PRO A 162 -16.03 -4.24 3.46
C PRO A 162 -15.63 -2.77 3.62
N TYR A 163 -14.36 -2.55 3.95
CA TYR A 163 -13.78 -1.24 4.23
C TYR A 163 -12.99 -0.69 3.03
N GLU A 164 -13.08 -1.34 1.87
CA GLU A 164 -12.55 -0.78 0.63
C GLU A 164 -13.45 0.38 0.18
N ARG A 165 -12.80 1.44 -0.27
CA ARG A 165 -13.42 2.65 -0.77
C ARG A 165 -12.83 3.02 -2.11
N ALA A 166 -13.65 3.65 -2.96
CA ALA A 166 -13.17 4.27 -4.17
C ALA A 166 -13.11 5.79 -3.99
N ALA A 167 -11.92 6.35 -4.15
CA ALA A 167 -11.71 7.80 -4.13
C ALA A 167 -12.42 8.48 -5.32
N SER A 168 -12.87 9.73 -5.18
CA SER A 168 -13.70 10.40 -6.19
C SER A 168 -13.33 11.88 -6.36
N ASP A 169 -13.64 12.46 -7.53
CA ASP A 169 -13.70 13.92 -7.73
C ASP A 169 -15.02 14.55 -7.26
N ASP A 170 -16.01 13.76 -6.86
CA ASP A 170 -17.29 14.28 -6.38
C ASP A 170 -17.11 14.96 -5.03
N CYS A 171 -17.45 16.25 -5.01
CA CYS A 171 -17.32 17.09 -3.82
C CYS A 171 -18.66 17.66 -3.39
N ASP A 172 -18.79 17.87 -2.08
CA ASP A 172 -19.98 18.47 -1.48
C ASP A 172 -19.60 19.35 -0.30
N ILE A 173 -20.52 20.24 0.11
CA ILE A 173 -20.38 21.11 1.28
C ILE A 173 -21.27 20.55 2.39
N VAL A 174 -20.65 20.17 3.50
CA VAL A 174 -21.30 19.56 4.67
C VAL A 174 -21.07 20.41 5.92
N SER A 175 -21.97 20.32 6.89
CA SER A 175 -21.78 20.98 8.18
C SER A 175 -20.68 20.28 8.97
N ALA A 176 -19.87 21.04 9.72
CA ALA A 176 -18.91 20.46 10.67
C ALA A 176 -19.58 19.51 11.70
N ARG A 177 -20.87 19.69 11.98
CA ARG A 177 -21.64 18.82 12.88
C ARG A 177 -21.91 17.42 12.33
N SER A 178 -21.67 17.19 11.04
CA SER A 178 -21.83 15.88 10.41
C SER A 178 -20.61 14.97 10.62
N PHE A 179 -19.52 15.46 11.22
CA PHE A 179 -18.30 14.69 11.42
C PHE A 179 -18.40 13.84 12.70
N LEU A 180 -17.94 12.60 12.61
CA LEU A 180 -17.95 11.64 13.72
C LEU A 180 -16.54 11.30 14.22
N GLY A 181 -15.50 11.53 13.43
CA GLY A 181 -14.14 11.18 13.83
C GLY A 181 -13.18 11.24 12.66
N VAL A 182 -11.91 11.45 12.96
CA VAL A 182 -10.82 11.30 11.98
C VAL A 182 -10.62 9.81 11.76
N VAL A 183 -10.50 9.42 10.50
CA VAL A 183 -10.12 8.07 10.09
C VAL A 183 -8.95 8.17 9.13
N TYR A 184 -8.29 7.05 8.85
CA TYR A 184 -7.25 7.00 7.84
C TYR A 184 -7.68 6.05 6.73
N VAL A 185 -7.62 6.51 5.47
CA VAL A 185 -7.89 5.68 4.29
C VAL A 185 -6.57 5.40 3.60
N HIS A 186 -6.06 4.17 3.73
CA HIS A 186 -4.79 3.77 3.14
C HIS A 186 -4.86 3.77 1.61
N ASP A 187 -3.89 4.40 0.96
CA ASP A 187 -3.67 4.25 -0.48
C ASP A 187 -2.98 2.90 -0.74
N TYR A 188 -3.70 1.97 -1.34
CA TYR A 188 -3.26 0.61 -1.63
C TYR A 188 -2.95 0.44 -3.11
N ASP A 189 -1.68 0.28 -3.44
CA ASP A 189 -1.21 -0.02 -4.80
C ASP A 189 -0.75 -1.47 -4.87
N GLU A 190 -1.41 -2.26 -5.72
CA GLU A 190 -1.16 -3.69 -5.88
C GLU A 190 0.22 -4.02 -6.47
N HIS A 191 0.90 -3.02 -7.03
CA HIS A 191 2.25 -3.13 -7.59
C HIS A 191 3.37 -2.82 -6.59
N ARG A 192 3.05 -2.27 -5.41
CA ARG A 192 4.07 -1.90 -4.42
C ARG A 192 4.70 -3.13 -3.77
N LEU A 193 6.01 -3.05 -3.56
CA LEU A 193 6.80 -4.05 -2.83
C LEU A 193 6.71 -3.88 -1.30
N ASP A 194 6.28 -2.70 -0.85
CA ASP A 194 6.01 -2.36 0.53
C ASP A 194 4.62 -1.69 0.61
N PRO A 195 3.56 -2.48 0.40
CA PRO A 195 2.19 -2.01 0.61
C PRO A 195 1.92 -1.82 2.12
N PRO A 196 1.03 -0.88 2.50
CA PRO A 196 0.64 -0.73 3.90
C PRO A 196 -0.07 -2.00 4.40
N ASP A 197 0.13 -2.34 5.67
CA ASP A 197 -0.72 -3.32 6.34
C ASP A 197 -2.15 -2.81 6.40
N ILE A 198 -3.10 -3.69 6.13
CA ILE A 198 -4.53 -3.39 6.15
C ILE A 198 -5.15 -4.39 7.10
N GLU A 199 -5.79 -3.91 8.17
CA GLU A 199 -6.54 -4.73 9.12
C GLU A 199 -8.00 -4.93 8.67
N PRO A 200 -8.75 -5.88 9.26
CA PRO A 200 -10.12 -6.20 8.84
C PRO A 200 -11.12 -5.02 8.87
N ASP A 201 -10.87 -4.01 9.69
CA ASP A 201 -11.71 -2.81 9.91
C ASP A 201 -11.05 -1.51 9.41
N THR A 202 -9.90 -1.63 8.77
CA THR A 202 -9.15 -0.48 8.25
C THR A 202 -9.63 -0.08 6.86
N PHE A 203 -9.87 1.22 6.66
CA PHE A 203 -10.26 1.75 5.35
C PHE A 203 -9.07 1.82 4.40
N PHE A 204 -9.29 1.44 3.14
CA PHE A 204 -8.29 1.59 2.09
C PHE A 204 -8.92 1.87 0.73
N THR A 205 -8.12 2.38 -0.21
CA THR A 205 -8.51 2.67 -1.58
C THR A 205 -7.44 2.18 -2.55
N ARG A 206 -7.86 1.50 -3.61
CA ARG A 206 -7.01 1.13 -4.76
C ARG A 206 -7.62 1.58 -6.10
N THR A 207 -8.67 2.38 -6.03
CA THR A 207 -9.49 2.71 -7.19
C THR A 207 -9.99 4.14 -7.09
N TYR A 208 -9.96 4.83 -8.21
CA TYR A 208 -10.49 6.15 -8.38
C TYR A 208 -11.75 6.11 -9.26
N ILE A 209 -12.75 6.92 -8.94
CA ILE A 209 -13.98 7.02 -9.70
C ILE A 209 -14.21 8.46 -10.17
N GLN A 210 -14.82 8.57 -11.34
CA GLN A 210 -15.29 9.84 -11.88
C GLN A 210 -16.81 9.73 -12.07
N PRO A 211 -17.63 10.00 -11.03
CA PRO A 211 -19.08 9.76 -11.04
C PRO A 211 -19.80 10.34 -12.25
N GLN A 212 -19.41 11.54 -12.71
CA GLN A 212 -20.01 12.19 -13.87
C GLN A 212 -19.75 11.44 -15.18
N LYS A 213 -18.57 10.83 -15.32
CA LYS A 213 -18.20 10.03 -16.49
C LYS A 213 -18.55 8.55 -16.34
N LYS A 214 -18.88 8.11 -15.11
CA LYS A 214 -19.13 6.71 -14.75
C LYS A 214 -17.95 5.80 -15.06
N ILE A 215 -16.76 6.31 -14.80
CA ILE A 215 -15.48 5.63 -14.99
C ILE A 215 -14.96 5.19 -13.61
N ILE A 216 -14.36 4.01 -13.57
CA ILE A 216 -13.70 3.39 -12.41
C ILE A 216 -12.32 2.94 -12.89
N GLU A 217 -11.25 3.50 -12.34
CA GLU A 217 -9.87 3.30 -12.77
C GLU A 217 -8.91 3.13 -11.57
N PRO A 218 -8.10 2.06 -11.54
CA PRO A 218 -8.27 0.84 -12.35
C PRO A 218 -9.59 0.14 -12.00
N LYS A 219 -10.11 -0.69 -12.91
CA LYS A 219 -11.28 -1.51 -12.57
C LYS A 219 -10.79 -2.66 -11.67
N PRO A 220 -11.48 -2.98 -10.56
CA PRO A 220 -11.06 -4.07 -9.69
C PRO A 220 -10.77 -5.35 -10.47
N GLY A 221 -9.59 -5.92 -10.23
CA GLY A 221 -9.12 -7.14 -10.87
C GLY A 221 -8.52 -6.95 -12.27
N THR A 222 -8.58 -5.78 -12.92
CA THR A 222 -8.00 -5.65 -14.28
C THR A 222 -6.49 -5.74 -14.31
N GLU A 223 -5.84 -5.40 -13.21
CA GLU A 223 -4.39 -5.38 -13.07
C GLU A 223 -3.86 -6.61 -12.32
N THR A 224 -4.75 -7.53 -11.92
CA THR A 224 -4.40 -8.76 -11.22
C THR A 224 -4.90 -10.01 -11.92
N CYS A 225 -4.04 -11.02 -11.97
CA CYS A 225 -4.27 -12.36 -12.45
C CYS A 225 -4.78 -12.47 -13.91
N LEU A 226 -4.66 -13.67 -14.45
CA LEU A 226 -5.16 -14.05 -15.77
C LEU A 226 -6.70 -14.05 -15.85
N CYS A 227 -7.38 -14.31 -14.73
CA CYS A 227 -8.85 -14.35 -14.68
C CYS A 227 -9.51 -12.97 -14.57
N ARG A 228 -8.71 -11.91 -14.29
CA ARG A 228 -9.19 -10.54 -14.05
C ARG A 228 -10.22 -10.42 -12.93
N GLN A 229 -10.16 -11.31 -11.94
CA GLN A 229 -10.94 -11.21 -10.71
C GLN A 229 -10.14 -10.41 -9.68
N ALA A 230 -10.83 -9.51 -8.98
CA ALA A 230 -10.23 -8.71 -7.94
C ALA A 230 -9.82 -9.60 -6.76
N TYR A 231 -8.66 -9.30 -6.18
CA TYR A 231 -8.32 -9.80 -4.86
C TYR A 231 -9.19 -9.08 -3.82
N ILE A 232 -9.80 -9.83 -2.89
CA ILE A 232 -10.64 -9.27 -1.83
C ILE A 232 -9.97 -9.62 -0.49
N PRO A 233 -9.22 -8.69 0.13
CA PRO A 233 -8.48 -8.97 1.37
C PRO A 233 -9.36 -9.57 2.47
N TYR A 234 -10.57 -9.03 2.67
CA TYR A 234 -11.51 -9.47 3.69
C TYR A 234 -12.87 -9.78 3.06
N PRO A 235 -13.13 -10.99 2.56
CA PRO A 235 -14.42 -11.32 1.97
C PRO A 235 -15.53 -11.24 3.02
N TRP A 236 -16.70 -10.72 2.62
CA TRP A 236 -17.89 -10.62 3.46
C TRP A 236 -18.29 -11.97 4.06
N GLN A 237 -18.39 -12.05 5.40
CA GLN A 237 -18.71 -13.30 6.13
C GLN A 237 -20.12 -13.85 5.82
N GLY A 238 -21.05 -13.01 5.36
CA GLY A 238 -22.39 -13.43 4.92
C GLY A 238 -22.52 -13.68 3.42
N SER A 239 -21.47 -13.40 2.65
CA SER A 239 -21.49 -13.55 1.20
C SER A 239 -21.19 -14.99 0.85
N SER A 240 -22.23 -15.80 0.63
CA SER A 240 -22.15 -17.13 0.00
C SER A 240 -21.67 -17.07 -1.47
N ILE A 241 -20.74 -16.15 -1.79
CA ILE A 241 -19.98 -16.12 -3.04
C ILE A 241 -18.89 -17.19 -3.04
N ALA A 242 -18.61 -17.83 -1.89
CA ALA A 242 -18.33 -19.26 -1.92
C ALA A 242 -19.54 -19.92 -2.56
N SER A 243 -19.51 -20.02 -3.89
CA SER A 243 -20.47 -20.75 -4.69
C SER A 243 -20.69 -22.06 -3.95
N PRO A 244 -21.89 -22.35 -3.41
CA PRO A 244 -22.13 -23.42 -2.44
C PRO A 244 -21.95 -24.84 -3.00
N LYS A 245 -21.18 -24.97 -4.08
CA LYS A 245 -20.77 -26.21 -4.72
C LYS A 245 -19.30 -26.55 -4.51
N ASP A 246 -18.46 -25.59 -4.12
CA ASP A 246 -17.05 -25.85 -3.89
C ASP A 246 -16.68 -25.35 -2.49
N ASP A 247 -16.53 -26.28 -1.53
CA ASP A 247 -15.93 -26.07 -0.20
C ASP A 247 -14.43 -25.68 -0.29
N ALA A 248 -14.02 -25.07 -1.40
CA ALA A 248 -12.66 -24.66 -1.65
C ALA A 248 -12.33 -23.47 -0.77
N ALA A 249 -11.32 -23.64 0.09
CA ALA A 249 -10.68 -22.56 0.79
C ALA A 249 -10.34 -21.42 -0.20
N PRO A 250 -10.39 -20.16 0.24
CA PRO A 250 -10.18 -19.06 -0.68
C PRO A 250 -8.77 -19.12 -1.27
N ASP A 251 -8.69 -18.85 -2.58
CA ASP A 251 -7.48 -19.08 -3.38
C ASP A 251 -6.38 -18.07 -3.03
N SER A 252 -5.18 -18.57 -2.75
CA SER A 252 -3.99 -17.73 -2.54
C SER A 252 -3.54 -17.08 -3.85
N MET A 253 -2.76 -16.00 -3.76
CA MET A 253 -2.15 -15.35 -4.91
C MET A 253 -0.64 -15.25 -4.74
N HIS A 254 0.09 -15.51 -5.83
CA HIS A 254 1.55 -15.35 -5.94
C HIS A 254 1.90 -14.04 -6.64
N PHE A 255 2.91 -13.34 -6.15
CA PHE A 255 3.39 -12.09 -6.74
C PHE A 255 4.66 -12.30 -7.56
N CYS A 256 4.69 -11.74 -8.77
CA CYS A 256 5.93 -11.61 -9.53
C CYS A 256 6.60 -10.26 -9.19
N PRO A 257 7.77 -10.24 -8.54
CA PRO A 257 8.35 -9.00 -8.06
C PRO A 257 9.15 -8.21 -9.10
N ARG A 258 9.39 -8.77 -10.31
CA ARG A 258 10.10 -8.04 -11.38
C ARG A 258 9.41 -6.72 -11.71
N GLU A 259 10.20 -5.68 -11.90
CA GLU A 259 9.75 -4.29 -12.10
C GLU A 259 8.71 -4.14 -13.22
N ASN A 260 8.94 -4.74 -14.39
CA ASN A 260 8.02 -4.71 -15.54
C ASN A 260 6.81 -5.65 -15.40
N CYS A 261 6.74 -6.46 -14.34
CA CYS A 261 5.62 -7.38 -14.12
C CYS A 261 4.74 -6.97 -12.95
N ARG A 262 5.29 -6.91 -11.72
CA ARG A 262 4.60 -6.54 -10.47
C ARG A 262 3.13 -6.97 -10.39
N THR A 263 2.83 -8.23 -10.72
CA THR A 263 1.46 -8.74 -10.87
C THR A 263 1.21 -9.90 -9.91
N TRP A 264 0.03 -9.90 -9.30
CA TRP A 264 -0.48 -11.00 -8.50
C TRP A 264 -1.24 -12.02 -9.35
N TYR A 265 -1.06 -13.31 -9.09
CA TYR A 265 -1.72 -14.40 -9.81
C TYR A 265 -2.32 -15.42 -8.84
N HIS A 266 -3.59 -15.73 -9.01
CA HIS A 266 -4.26 -16.81 -8.29
C HIS A 266 -3.57 -18.15 -8.52
N THR A 267 -3.32 -18.91 -7.45
CA THR A 267 -2.71 -20.24 -7.51
C THR A 267 -3.52 -21.16 -8.43
N SER A 268 -4.85 -21.21 -8.28
CA SER A 268 -5.70 -22.02 -9.16
C SER A 268 -5.61 -21.63 -10.63
N CYS A 269 -5.41 -20.34 -10.94
CA CYS A 269 -5.24 -19.88 -12.31
C CYS A 269 -3.89 -20.32 -12.88
N LEU A 270 -2.80 -20.15 -12.12
CA LEU A 270 -1.48 -20.61 -12.56
C LEU A 270 -1.50 -22.12 -12.86
N MET A 271 -2.08 -22.93 -11.96
CA MET A 271 -2.26 -24.37 -12.15
C MET A 271 -3.11 -24.68 -13.40
N LYS A 272 -4.26 -24.02 -13.56
CA LYS A 272 -5.17 -24.21 -14.70
C LYS A 272 -4.51 -23.90 -16.04
N TYR A 273 -3.63 -22.92 -16.08
CA TYR A 273 -2.91 -22.51 -17.30
C TYR A 273 -1.55 -23.23 -17.46
N GLY A 274 -1.27 -24.27 -16.67
CA GLY A 274 -0.03 -25.04 -16.76
C GLY A 274 1.23 -24.21 -16.46
N ARG A 275 1.10 -23.20 -15.60
CA ARG A 275 2.22 -22.36 -15.12
C ARG A 275 2.88 -22.98 -13.88
N VAL A 276 3.06 -24.29 -13.95
CA VAL A 276 3.76 -25.09 -12.95
C VAL A 276 5.15 -25.33 -13.48
N ASP A 277 6.11 -25.18 -12.59
CA ASP A 277 7.50 -25.49 -12.83
C ASP A 277 7.69 -27.01 -12.70
N ASP A 278 7.67 -27.69 -13.84
CA ASP A 278 7.83 -29.15 -13.93
C ASP A 278 9.32 -29.51 -13.97
N PHE A 279 9.84 -29.91 -12.81
CA PHE A 279 11.23 -30.38 -12.65
C PHE A 279 11.59 -31.58 -13.54
N ASN A 280 10.61 -32.35 -14.02
CA ASN A 280 10.91 -33.47 -14.91
C ASN A 280 11.18 -33.02 -16.34
N VAL A 281 10.68 -31.83 -16.72
CA VAL A 281 10.79 -31.29 -18.08
C VAL A 281 11.90 -30.25 -18.17
N THR A 282 12.05 -29.44 -17.12
CA THR A 282 12.98 -28.31 -17.12
C THR A 282 14.12 -28.56 -16.14
N CYS A 283 15.32 -28.78 -16.67
CA CYS A 283 16.52 -28.93 -15.86
C CYS A 283 17.08 -27.54 -15.53
N TYR A 284 16.99 -27.15 -14.27
CA TYR A 284 17.66 -25.97 -13.72
C TYR A 284 18.91 -26.39 -12.96
N GLU A 285 19.97 -25.59 -13.01
CA GLU A 285 21.16 -25.85 -12.19
C GLU A 285 20.88 -25.59 -10.71
N GLY A 286 20.08 -24.58 -10.37
CA GLY A 286 19.73 -24.23 -8.99
C GLY A 286 18.35 -24.76 -8.56
N ASP A 287 18.22 -25.07 -7.27
CA ASP A 287 16.95 -25.43 -6.66
C ASP A 287 15.90 -24.30 -6.73
N ARG A 288 14.67 -24.57 -6.28
CA ARG A 288 13.61 -23.55 -6.30
C ARG A 288 13.94 -22.32 -5.45
N GLY A 289 14.53 -22.50 -4.28
CA GLY A 289 14.86 -21.39 -3.38
C GLY A 289 15.87 -20.44 -4.01
N VAL A 290 16.90 -21.00 -4.66
CA VAL A 290 17.88 -20.25 -5.46
C VAL A 290 17.20 -19.47 -6.57
N ARG A 291 16.25 -20.08 -7.28
CA ARG A 291 15.54 -19.43 -8.40
C ARG A 291 14.61 -18.32 -7.95
N LEU A 292 13.90 -18.49 -6.84
CA LEU A 292 13.10 -17.44 -6.22
C LEU A 292 14.00 -16.27 -5.78
N LEU A 293 15.13 -16.61 -5.14
CA LEU A 293 16.14 -15.63 -4.73
C LEU A 293 16.83 -14.97 -5.92
N ALA A 294 16.92 -15.60 -7.09
CA ALA A 294 17.50 -14.98 -8.28
C ALA A 294 16.60 -13.89 -8.88
N VAL A 295 15.28 -13.92 -8.62
CA VAL A 295 14.34 -12.89 -9.10
C VAL A 295 14.46 -11.61 -8.27
N ASN A 296 15.18 -10.63 -8.82
CA ASN A 296 15.38 -9.32 -8.21
C ASN A 296 14.06 -8.52 -8.15
N PRO A 297 13.62 -8.03 -6.98
CA PRO A 297 12.43 -7.19 -6.89
C PRO A 297 12.66 -5.76 -7.40
N ASP A 298 13.91 -5.30 -7.45
CA ASP A 298 14.30 -3.92 -7.79
C ASP A 298 14.81 -3.78 -9.23
N SER A 299 14.81 -4.87 -10.01
CA SER A 299 15.22 -4.86 -11.41
C SER A 299 14.50 -5.95 -12.20
N ASP A 300 14.39 -5.78 -13.51
CA ASP A 300 13.96 -6.88 -14.39
C ASP A 300 15.01 -7.94 -14.62
N LEU A 301 16.28 -7.62 -14.34
CA LEU A 301 17.38 -8.56 -14.45
C LEU A 301 17.44 -9.45 -13.22
N ASP A 302 17.81 -10.72 -13.43
CA ASP A 302 18.13 -11.60 -12.31
C ASP A 302 19.33 -11.07 -11.53
N CYS A 303 19.42 -11.43 -10.25
CA CYS A 303 20.62 -11.24 -9.45
C CYS A 303 21.82 -11.82 -10.22
N ALA A 304 22.79 -10.97 -10.59
CA ALA A 304 23.87 -11.36 -11.50
C ALA A 304 24.61 -12.61 -11.01
N VAL A 305 24.82 -12.70 -9.69
CA VAL A 305 25.47 -13.82 -8.97
C VAL A 305 24.70 -15.13 -9.14
N LEU A 306 23.36 -15.09 -9.13
CA LEU A 306 22.51 -16.28 -9.14
C LEU A 306 21.89 -16.58 -10.53
N SER A 307 22.06 -15.67 -11.49
CA SER A 307 21.37 -15.70 -12.79
C SER A 307 21.72 -16.90 -13.68
N SER A 308 22.89 -17.52 -13.51
CA SER A 308 23.23 -18.76 -14.23
C SER A 308 22.40 -19.94 -13.74
N PHE A 309 22.11 -19.97 -12.44
CA PHE A 309 21.40 -21.07 -11.78
C PHE A 309 19.89 -21.01 -11.97
N SER A 310 19.36 -19.87 -12.42
CA SER A 310 17.93 -19.64 -12.68
C SER A 310 17.46 -19.94 -14.09
N ARG A 311 18.39 -20.11 -15.03
CA ARG A 311 18.06 -20.34 -16.44
C ARG A 311 17.77 -21.82 -16.69
N PRO A 312 16.72 -22.14 -17.45
CA PRO A 312 16.52 -23.51 -17.91
C PRO A 312 17.66 -23.88 -18.88
N HIS A 313 18.19 -25.10 -18.79
CA HIS A 313 19.04 -25.61 -19.86
C HIS A 313 18.18 -25.78 -21.13
N ASP A 314 18.45 -24.99 -22.16
CA ASP A 314 17.81 -25.14 -23.46
C ASP A 314 18.22 -26.51 -24.05
N LEU A 315 17.33 -27.50 -23.95
CA LEU A 315 17.58 -28.85 -24.44
C LEU A 315 17.65 -28.95 -25.98
N ASP A 316 17.37 -27.87 -26.72
CA ASP A 316 17.06 -27.92 -28.15
C ASP A 316 17.89 -27.04 -29.09
N ASP A 317 18.88 -26.26 -28.62
CA ASP A 317 19.70 -25.44 -29.54
C ASP A 317 20.72 -26.26 -30.37
N SER A 318 20.61 -27.58 -30.35
CA SER A 318 21.35 -28.49 -31.22
C SER A 318 20.73 -28.65 -32.62
N THR A 319 19.61 -27.99 -32.93
CA THR A 319 18.83 -28.25 -34.16
C THR A 319 18.96 -27.21 -35.29
N SER A 320 19.74 -26.15 -35.13
CA SER A 320 20.13 -25.25 -36.23
C SER A 320 21.66 -25.09 -36.22
N GLU A 321 22.45 -25.63 -37.14
CA GLU A 321 22.60 -25.10 -38.51
C GLU A 321 23.28 -26.11 -39.48
N THR A 322 23.26 -27.42 -39.22
CA THR A 322 23.98 -28.38 -40.06
C THR A 322 23.14 -29.54 -40.59
N SER A 323 22.08 -29.30 -41.38
CA SER A 323 21.51 -30.38 -42.23
C SER A 323 20.51 -29.95 -43.30
N GLU A 324 20.91 -29.14 -44.29
CA GLU A 324 20.28 -29.19 -45.62
C GLU A 324 21.21 -29.75 -46.72
N LEU A 325 22.45 -30.14 -46.40
CA LEU A 325 23.43 -30.53 -47.43
C LEU A 325 23.90 -31.99 -47.47
N ASN A 326 23.48 -32.88 -46.57
CA ASN A 326 23.94 -34.28 -46.60
C ASN A 326 22.80 -35.32 -46.61
N ARG A 327 21.85 -35.13 -47.53
CA ARG A 327 20.90 -36.16 -47.91
C ARG A 327 21.44 -37.03 -49.05
N SER A 328 22.58 -37.68 -48.83
CA SER A 328 23.03 -38.83 -49.64
C SER A 328 24.27 -39.47 -49.01
N LEU A 329 24.08 -40.60 -48.31
CA LEU A 329 24.83 -41.84 -48.47
C LEU A 329 24.60 -42.77 -47.26
N SER A 330 23.76 -43.78 -47.49
CA SER A 330 23.90 -45.17 -47.04
C SER A 330 24.70 -45.48 -45.76
N GLY A 331 23.96 -45.87 -44.71
CA GLY A 331 24.05 -47.22 -44.15
C GLY A 331 25.11 -47.50 -43.07
N THR A 332 24.70 -47.42 -41.80
CA THR A 332 25.01 -48.43 -40.75
C THR A 332 24.14 -48.20 -39.50
N PRO A 333 23.47 -49.22 -38.93
CA PRO A 333 22.73 -49.10 -37.68
C PRO A 333 23.67 -49.30 -36.49
N ALA A 334 24.28 -48.23 -35.99
CA ALA A 334 25.03 -48.24 -34.74
C ALA A 334 24.13 -47.78 -33.59
N THR A 335 23.38 -48.74 -33.04
CA THR A 335 22.61 -48.61 -31.81
C THR A 335 23.57 -48.49 -30.62
N THR A 336 24.13 -47.31 -30.39
CA THR A 336 24.77 -46.98 -29.11
C THR A 336 23.81 -46.09 -28.34
N PHE A 337 22.98 -46.71 -27.50
CA PHE A 337 22.27 -46.01 -26.44
C PHE A 337 23.33 -45.38 -25.55
N SER A 338 23.61 -44.10 -25.80
CA SER A 338 24.41 -43.27 -24.90
C SER A 338 23.75 -43.40 -23.53
N THR A 339 24.48 -44.00 -22.59
CA THR A 339 24.02 -44.21 -21.21
C THR A 339 23.95 -42.82 -20.60
N LEU A 340 22.80 -42.16 -20.75
CA LEU A 340 22.54 -40.83 -20.24
C LEU A 340 22.80 -40.88 -18.74
N ALA A 341 23.79 -40.11 -18.29
CA ALA A 341 24.03 -39.90 -16.87
C ALA A 341 22.71 -39.48 -16.21
N PRO A 342 22.42 -39.96 -14.99
CA PRO A 342 21.21 -39.54 -14.29
C PRO A 342 21.17 -38.00 -14.21
N PRO A 343 19.99 -37.38 -14.32
CA PRO A 343 19.85 -35.94 -14.21
C PRO A 343 20.45 -35.49 -12.88
N LEU A 344 21.40 -34.56 -12.93
CA LEU A 344 22.00 -33.99 -11.73
C LEU A 344 20.89 -33.33 -10.91
N SER A 345 20.89 -33.56 -9.61
CA SER A 345 19.99 -32.86 -8.70
C SER A 345 20.30 -31.36 -8.74
N PRO A 346 19.29 -30.48 -8.74
CA PRO A 346 19.52 -29.03 -8.64
C PRO A 346 20.32 -28.70 -7.39
N LEU A 347 21.26 -27.76 -7.53
CA LEU A 347 22.14 -27.30 -6.46
C LEU A 347 21.38 -26.40 -5.49
N SER A 348 21.58 -26.66 -4.20
CA SER A 348 21.13 -25.79 -3.11
C SER A 348 21.92 -24.49 -3.07
N LEU A 349 21.37 -23.47 -2.40
CA LEU A 349 22.06 -22.20 -2.20
C LEU A 349 23.42 -22.38 -1.50
N SER A 350 23.52 -23.29 -0.51
CA SER A 350 24.78 -23.60 0.15
C SER A 350 25.83 -24.17 -0.80
N GLU A 351 25.44 -25.12 -1.66
CA GLU A 351 26.35 -25.74 -2.64
C GLU A 351 26.84 -24.73 -3.67
N ILE A 352 25.93 -23.88 -4.17
CA ILE A 352 26.28 -22.79 -5.11
C ILE A 352 27.27 -21.82 -4.47
N ILE A 353 27.02 -21.42 -3.23
CA ILE A 353 27.85 -20.45 -2.53
C ILE A 353 29.24 -21.01 -2.22
N GLU A 354 29.35 -22.31 -1.92
CA GLU A 354 30.62 -23.03 -1.84
C GLU A 354 31.32 -23.08 -3.19
N GLN A 355 30.60 -23.42 -4.27
CA GLN A 355 31.14 -23.47 -5.64
C GLN A 355 31.67 -22.12 -6.11
N MET A 356 31.01 -21.03 -5.74
CA MET A 356 31.41 -19.66 -6.08
C MET A 356 32.50 -19.09 -5.15
N ALA A 357 32.87 -19.80 -4.08
CA ALA A 357 33.79 -19.34 -3.05
C ALA A 357 33.37 -18.01 -2.38
N VAL A 358 32.06 -17.80 -2.19
CA VAL A 358 31.48 -16.58 -1.55
C VAL A 358 30.82 -16.86 -0.20
N SER A 359 31.07 -18.02 0.41
CA SER A 359 30.45 -18.44 1.68
C SER A 359 30.59 -17.44 2.83
N TYR A 360 31.74 -16.78 2.94
CA TYR A 360 31.98 -15.76 3.97
C TYR A 360 31.04 -14.55 3.86
N ARG A 361 30.45 -14.28 2.69
CA ARG A 361 29.61 -13.09 2.47
C ARG A 361 28.24 -13.22 3.13
N ILE A 362 27.65 -14.41 3.08
CA ILE A 362 26.31 -14.68 3.64
C ILE A 362 26.35 -15.33 5.02
N ALA A 363 27.51 -15.83 5.47
CA ALA A 363 27.65 -16.56 6.73
C ALA A 363 27.25 -15.73 7.96
N HIS A 364 27.23 -14.40 7.84
CA HIS A 364 26.82 -13.48 8.89
C HIS A 364 25.31 -13.21 8.93
N LEU A 365 24.56 -13.62 7.90
CA LEU A 365 23.11 -13.45 7.89
C LEU A 365 22.43 -14.56 8.70
N PRO A 366 21.37 -14.26 9.47
CA PRO A 366 20.56 -15.29 10.12
C PRO A 366 20.04 -16.30 9.10
N SER A 367 20.09 -17.59 9.42
CA SER A 367 19.61 -18.64 8.50
C SER A 367 18.12 -18.49 8.18
N SER A 368 17.32 -18.01 9.14
CA SER A 368 15.90 -17.70 8.97
C SER A 368 15.65 -16.59 7.94
N LEU A 369 16.48 -15.54 7.96
CA LEU A 369 16.44 -14.47 6.94
C LEU A 369 16.71 -15.04 5.55
N VAL A 370 17.74 -15.88 5.40
CA VAL A 370 18.09 -16.50 4.11
C VAL A 370 16.95 -17.39 3.60
N ARG A 371 16.36 -18.23 4.46
CA ARG A 371 15.22 -19.08 4.11
C ARG A 371 13.99 -18.27 3.72
N LEU A 372 13.74 -17.15 4.40
CA LEU A 372 12.69 -16.22 4.03
C LEU A 372 12.95 -15.55 2.67
N ALA A 373 14.19 -15.17 2.37
CA ALA A 373 14.55 -14.62 1.06
C ALA A 373 14.30 -15.62 -0.09
N GLN A 374 14.45 -16.91 0.19
CA GLN A 374 14.17 -18.03 -0.72
C GLN A 374 12.67 -18.40 -0.81
N SER A 375 11.81 -17.75 -0.04
CA SER A 375 10.37 -18.03 -0.03
C SER A 375 9.63 -17.36 -1.20
N PRO A 376 8.50 -17.94 -1.65
CA PRO A 376 7.60 -17.27 -2.59
C PRO A 376 6.93 -16.05 -1.93
N ILE A 377 6.55 -15.08 -2.76
CA ILE A 377 5.74 -13.95 -2.32
C ILE A 377 4.28 -14.31 -2.52
N VAL A 378 3.52 -14.41 -1.44
CA VAL A 378 2.14 -14.91 -1.45
C VAL A 378 1.26 -14.04 -0.57
N ARG A 379 -0.02 -13.93 -0.92
CA ARG A 379 -1.08 -13.40 -0.08
C ARG A 379 -2.31 -14.30 -0.11
N ARG A 380 -3.13 -14.25 0.95
CA ARG A 380 -4.41 -14.97 1.03
C ARG A 380 -5.48 -14.07 1.64
N PRO A 381 -6.73 -14.17 1.16
CA PRO A 381 -7.82 -13.41 1.74
C PRO A 381 -8.31 -14.05 3.04
N GLY A 382 -8.99 -13.27 3.86
CA GLY A 382 -9.60 -13.70 5.10
C GLY A 382 -8.97 -13.07 6.33
N ILE A 383 -9.67 -13.23 7.45
CA ILE A 383 -9.18 -12.76 8.76
C ILE A 383 -8.12 -13.78 9.24
N PRO A 384 -6.88 -13.35 9.48
CA PRO A 384 -5.87 -14.21 10.08
C PRO A 384 -6.32 -14.69 11.46
N PRO A 385 -5.97 -15.91 11.89
CA PRO A 385 -6.00 -16.24 13.31
C PRO A 385 -5.25 -15.17 14.11
N PRO A 386 -5.74 -14.76 15.31
CA PRO A 386 -5.15 -13.68 16.10
C PRO A 386 -3.63 -13.82 16.32
N ASP A 387 -3.15 -15.05 16.39
CA ASP A 387 -1.75 -15.38 16.69
C ASP A 387 -0.91 -15.72 15.44
N SER A 388 -1.47 -15.61 14.22
CA SER A 388 -0.76 -16.06 13.01
C SER A 388 0.26 -15.06 12.47
N GLY A 389 0.28 -13.82 13.00
CA GLY A 389 1.12 -12.73 12.48
C GLY A 389 0.84 -12.38 10.99
N TRP A 390 -0.23 -12.91 10.42
CA TRP A 390 -0.48 -12.85 8.98
C TRP A 390 -1.31 -11.61 8.62
N SER A 391 -0.92 -10.93 7.55
CA SER A 391 -1.65 -9.79 7.00
C SER A 391 -2.39 -10.21 5.72
N ALA A 392 -3.58 -9.66 5.46
CA ALA A 392 -4.27 -9.92 4.19
C ALA A 392 -3.49 -9.39 2.97
N VAL A 393 -2.43 -8.61 3.21
CA VAL A 393 -1.51 -8.08 2.21
C VAL A 393 -0.42 -9.11 1.83
N GLY A 394 -0.20 -10.13 2.65
CA GLY A 394 0.75 -11.21 2.41
C GLY A 394 2.12 -10.99 3.05
N ASN A 395 3.13 -11.70 2.54
CA ASN A 395 4.53 -11.63 3.01
C ASN A 395 5.45 -10.83 2.07
N VAL A 396 4.89 -9.99 1.19
CA VAL A 396 5.67 -9.28 0.15
C VAL A 396 6.75 -8.40 0.74
N LYS A 397 6.43 -7.65 1.80
CA LYS A 397 7.35 -6.75 2.47
C LYS A 397 8.54 -7.51 3.03
N GLU A 398 8.29 -8.57 3.79
CA GLU A 398 9.31 -9.32 4.51
C GLU A 398 10.21 -10.12 3.56
N VAL A 399 9.64 -10.74 2.52
CA VAL A 399 10.42 -11.49 1.52
C VAL A 399 11.27 -10.56 0.66
N VAL A 400 10.72 -9.44 0.18
CA VAL A 400 11.50 -8.44 -0.60
C VAL A 400 12.66 -7.91 0.24
N LEU A 401 12.38 -7.60 1.50
CA LEU A 401 13.36 -7.10 2.45
C LEU A 401 14.48 -8.11 2.72
N ALA A 402 14.13 -9.37 2.99
CA ALA A 402 15.09 -10.46 3.16
C ALA A 402 15.97 -10.65 1.90
N ARG A 403 15.38 -10.59 0.70
CA ARG A 403 16.13 -10.66 -0.57
C ARG A 403 17.12 -9.52 -0.73
N ARG A 404 16.73 -8.28 -0.41
CA ARG A 404 17.62 -7.12 -0.45
C ARG A 404 18.82 -7.28 0.48
N PHE A 405 18.62 -7.81 1.70
CA PHE A 405 19.74 -8.13 2.60
C PHE A 405 20.68 -9.18 2.03
N VAL A 406 20.15 -10.25 1.44
CA VAL A 406 20.97 -11.29 0.80
C VAL A 406 21.75 -10.72 -0.40
N TYR A 407 21.15 -9.85 -1.21
CA TYR A 407 21.85 -9.21 -2.33
C TYR A 407 22.96 -8.27 -1.86
N ALA A 408 22.69 -7.43 -0.85
CA ALA A 408 23.70 -6.56 -0.26
C ALA A 408 24.92 -7.34 0.24
N ALA A 409 24.68 -8.52 0.83
CA ALA A 409 25.74 -9.44 1.23
C ALA A 409 26.47 -10.06 0.01
N LEU A 410 25.75 -10.59 -0.97
CA LEU A 410 26.32 -11.29 -2.14
C LEU A 410 27.12 -10.37 -3.06
N GLU A 411 26.59 -9.18 -3.38
CA GLU A 411 27.28 -8.19 -4.21
C GLU A 411 28.52 -7.65 -3.50
N GLY A 412 28.58 -7.84 -2.18
CA GLY A 412 29.73 -7.51 -1.35
C GLY A 412 30.02 -6.03 -1.48
N PHE A 413 29.09 -5.19 -1.00
CA PHE A 413 29.19 -3.74 -0.82
C PHE A 413 30.53 -3.17 -1.32
N HIS A 414 30.68 -3.01 -2.65
CA HIS A 414 31.97 -2.72 -3.27
C HIS A 414 32.35 -1.28 -2.89
N PRO A 415 33.33 -1.05 -2.01
CA PRO A 415 33.71 0.29 -1.59
C PRO A 415 34.76 0.80 -2.58
N GLU A 416 34.43 0.91 -3.87
CA GLU A 416 35.37 1.51 -4.82
C GLU A 416 35.57 3.01 -4.57
N ASN A 417 34.83 3.58 -3.60
CA ASN A 417 35.10 4.90 -3.01
C ASN A 417 35.85 4.87 -1.66
N GLY A 418 36.59 3.80 -1.36
CA GLY A 418 37.79 3.87 -0.50
C GLY A 418 37.62 4.17 1.00
N GLU A 419 36.41 4.28 1.54
CA GLU A 419 36.19 4.37 2.99
C GLU A 419 35.33 3.17 3.44
N HIS A 420 35.93 2.28 4.21
CA HIS A 420 35.31 1.05 4.70
C HIS A 420 34.09 1.34 5.60
N PRO A 421 32.88 0.89 5.23
CA PRO A 421 31.69 1.05 6.07
C PRO A 421 31.41 -0.15 6.98
N ALA A 422 32.21 -1.22 6.98
CA ALA A 422 31.94 -2.39 7.83
C ALA A 422 31.91 -2.03 9.33
N GLY A 423 32.82 -1.16 9.78
CA GLY A 423 32.79 -0.61 11.14
C GLY A 423 31.59 0.32 11.38
N GLN A 424 31.20 1.12 10.37
CA GLN A 424 30.03 2.00 10.47
C GLN A 424 28.71 1.23 10.44
N MET A 425 28.62 0.09 9.76
CA MET A 425 27.42 -0.76 9.76
C MET A 425 27.28 -1.47 11.10
N GLU A 426 28.37 -2.04 11.65
CA GLU A 426 28.34 -2.63 13.00
C GLU A 426 28.10 -1.60 14.11
N GLU A 427 28.62 -0.37 13.96
CA GLU A 427 28.37 0.75 14.88
C GLU A 427 26.94 1.26 14.74
N ARG A 428 26.41 1.43 13.53
CA ARG A 428 25.00 1.77 13.29
C ARG A 428 24.04 0.67 13.73
N MET A 429 24.41 -0.60 13.59
CA MET A 429 23.65 -1.73 14.12
C MET A 429 23.61 -1.71 15.65
N ARG A 430 24.75 -1.41 16.32
CA ARG A 430 24.80 -1.25 17.78
C ARG A 430 24.04 -0.03 18.29
N ASP A 431 24.17 1.11 17.63
CA ASP A 431 23.42 2.33 17.97
C ASP A 431 21.92 2.13 17.79
N MET A 432 21.52 1.37 16.75
CA MET A 432 20.14 0.98 16.51
C MET A 432 19.61 0.00 17.56
N GLU A 433 20.37 -1.04 17.94
CA GLU A 433 20.00 -1.96 19.03
C GLU A 433 19.78 -1.17 20.33
N SER A 434 20.66 -0.22 20.64
CA SER A 434 20.50 0.66 21.81
C SER A 434 19.25 1.55 21.72
N LEU A 435 18.85 1.98 20.52
CA LEU A 435 17.65 2.79 20.30
C LEU A 435 16.37 1.95 20.47
N LEU A 436 16.34 0.74 19.92
CA LEU A 436 15.21 -0.19 20.07
C LEU A 436 14.99 -0.57 21.54
N GLU A 437 16.08 -0.83 22.28
CA GLU A 437 16.00 -1.08 23.72
C GLU A 437 15.47 0.16 24.49
N ALA A 438 15.78 1.38 24.06
CA ALA A 438 15.24 2.61 24.67
C ALA A 438 13.74 2.81 24.35
N MET A 439 13.31 2.43 23.15
CA MET A 439 11.90 2.45 22.77
C MET A 439 11.09 1.40 23.56
N GLU A 440 11.60 0.19 23.74
CA GLU A 440 10.97 -0.84 24.57
C GLU A 440 10.87 -0.44 26.05
N ARG A 441 11.79 0.40 26.55
CA ARG A 441 11.74 0.99 27.90
C ARG A 441 10.77 2.18 28.01
N GLY A 442 10.12 2.60 26.93
CA GLY A 442 9.17 3.72 26.93
C GLY A 442 9.82 5.10 27.09
N GLU A 443 11.13 5.23 26.85
CA GLU A 443 11.90 6.45 27.16
C GLU A 443 11.68 7.60 26.14
N ILE A 444 10.92 7.37 25.06
CA ILE A 444 10.91 8.25 23.86
C ILE A 444 9.52 8.82 23.52
N TRP A 445 8.43 8.34 24.14
CA TRP A 445 7.06 8.76 23.78
C TRP A 445 6.48 9.79 24.74
N ALA A 446 6.82 11.06 24.53
CA ALA A 446 6.01 12.18 25.02
C ALA A 446 6.20 13.40 24.10
N PHE A 447 5.39 13.55 23.03
CA PHE A 447 4.96 14.86 22.54
C PHE A 447 3.87 14.85 21.45
N ASP A 448 2.95 15.83 21.58
CA ASP A 448 1.84 16.18 20.71
C ASP A 448 2.24 16.76 19.33
N GLY A 449 1.56 16.29 18.29
CA GLY A 449 1.76 16.68 16.90
C GLY A 449 1.08 17.99 16.52
N GLU A 450 1.87 18.98 16.09
CA GLU A 450 1.42 20.03 15.17
C GLU A 450 2.35 19.99 13.95
N ALA A 451 1.82 19.65 12.79
CA ALA A 451 2.55 19.61 11.52
C ALA A 451 2.37 20.92 10.74
N GLY A 452 3.50 21.54 10.36
CA GLY A 452 3.55 22.68 9.45
C GLY A 452 3.49 22.25 7.98
N GLU A 453 2.58 22.84 7.20
CA GLU A 453 2.48 22.63 5.75
C GLU A 453 3.46 23.56 4.99
N HIS A 454 4.31 22.96 4.15
CA HIS A 454 5.07 23.65 3.11
C HIS A 454 4.15 23.94 1.92
N GLU A 455 3.93 25.24 1.63
CA GLU A 455 3.12 25.71 0.51
C GLU A 455 3.75 25.31 -0.84
N ARG A 456 3.10 24.39 -1.58
CA ARG A 456 3.18 24.35 -3.05
C ARG A 456 2.12 25.29 -3.58
N GLU A 457 2.55 26.47 -4.03
CA GLU A 457 1.71 27.39 -4.78
C GLU A 457 1.30 26.75 -6.12
N ASP A 458 -0.01 26.69 -6.35
CA ASP A 458 -0.65 26.35 -7.61
C ASP A 458 -0.32 27.45 -8.65
N MET A 459 0.60 27.16 -9.58
CA MET A 459 0.67 27.88 -10.87
C MET A 459 -0.50 27.43 -11.75
N ASP A 460 -1.65 28.07 -11.57
CA ASP A 460 -2.70 28.08 -12.59
C ASP A 460 -2.24 28.92 -13.79
N VAL A 461 -2.13 28.25 -14.94
CA VAL A 461 -1.84 28.82 -16.25
C VAL A 461 -3.00 29.73 -16.67
N MET A 462 -2.85 31.04 -16.50
CA MET A 462 -3.57 32.02 -17.31
C MET A 462 -2.91 32.12 -18.68
N MET A 463 -3.59 31.63 -19.71
CA MET A 463 -3.33 32.01 -21.10
C MET A 463 -4.35 33.07 -21.51
N ASP A 464 -3.91 34.33 -21.57
CA ASP A 464 -4.48 35.46 -22.33
C ASP A 464 -3.30 36.43 -22.56
N VAL A 465 -2.68 36.49 -23.75
CA VAL A 465 -2.97 37.33 -24.93
C VAL A 465 -2.80 38.86 -24.70
N ASP A 466 -1.71 39.34 -25.32
CA ASP A 466 -1.37 40.69 -25.83
C ASP A 466 -1.19 41.91 -24.90
N GLY A 467 -0.02 42.57 -25.03
CA GLY A 467 0.18 43.95 -24.57
C GLY A 467 1.64 44.40 -24.53
N GLU A 468 2.12 44.99 -25.62
CA GLU A 468 3.41 45.70 -25.73
C GLU A 468 3.48 46.93 -24.79
N GLY A 469 4.66 47.23 -24.25
CA GLY A 469 4.90 48.44 -23.47
C GLY A 469 6.31 48.56 -22.91
N GLU A 470 7.13 49.36 -23.57
CA GLU A 470 8.53 49.73 -23.32
C GLU A 470 8.79 50.57 -22.05
N GLU A 471 10.04 50.49 -21.60
CA GLU A 471 10.88 51.51 -20.91
C GLU A 471 10.47 52.08 -19.54
N HIS A 472 11.35 52.00 -18.53
CA HIS A 472 12.36 53.03 -18.22
C HIS A 472 13.14 52.72 -16.92
N MET A 473 14.41 53.13 -16.91
CA MET A 473 15.34 53.11 -15.76
C MET A 473 14.84 53.97 -14.59
N ASN A 474 15.18 53.60 -13.34
CA ASN A 474 16.06 54.45 -12.53
C ASN A 474 16.59 53.81 -11.24
N GLU A 475 17.88 54.08 -11.07
CA GLU A 475 18.75 54.08 -9.91
C GLU A 475 18.18 55.03 -8.82
N GLU A 476 18.30 54.68 -7.53
CA GLU A 476 19.02 55.49 -6.53
C GLU A 476 18.89 54.95 -5.10
N ARG A 477 20.01 55.15 -4.39
CA ARG A 477 20.24 54.98 -2.96
C ARG A 477 19.26 55.80 -2.12
N GLU A 478 18.99 55.36 -0.89
CA GLU A 478 19.16 56.24 0.27
C GLU A 478 19.31 55.49 1.59
N ALA A 479 20.10 56.10 2.47
CA ALA A 479 20.48 55.64 3.79
C ALA A 479 19.39 55.95 4.82
N GLY A 480 19.19 55.06 5.79
CA GLY A 480 18.25 55.25 6.90
C GLY A 480 18.76 54.65 8.19
N ASN A 481 19.57 55.43 8.90
CA ASN A 481 20.06 55.18 10.25
C ASN A 481 18.91 55.36 11.26
N GLY A 482 18.66 54.39 12.15
CA GLY A 482 17.56 54.45 13.11
C GLY A 482 17.73 53.48 14.27
N ASN A 483 18.50 53.92 15.27
CA ASN A 483 18.71 53.25 16.55
C ASN A 483 17.50 53.53 17.47
N SER A 484 16.84 52.50 17.99
CA SER A 484 15.97 52.62 19.17
C SER A 484 16.03 51.36 20.04
N HIS A 485 16.44 51.60 21.29
CA HIS A 485 16.32 50.68 22.41
C HIS A 485 14.85 50.33 22.67
N ALA A 486 14.55 49.03 22.73
CA ALA A 486 13.41 48.53 23.50
C ALA A 486 13.75 47.14 24.06
N SER A 487 13.96 47.12 25.37
CA SER A 487 13.95 45.93 26.22
C SER A 487 12.52 45.34 26.21
N GLY A 488 12.38 44.05 25.90
CA GLY A 488 11.10 43.37 26.09
C GLY A 488 11.07 41.92 25.62
N ASN A 489 10.98 41.00 26.59
CA ASN A 489 10.43 39.65 26.47
C ASN A 489 11.01 38.71 25.39
N ALA A 490 12.21 38.20 25.66
CA ALA A 490 12.61 36.88 25.15
C ALA A 490 11.93 35.81 26.02
N GLY A 491 10.94 35.09 25.48
CA GLY A 491 10.28 34.04 26.25
C GLY A 491 9.35 33.09 25.50
N ALA A 492 8.95 33.37 24.26
CA ALA A 492 8.05 32.48 23.52
C ALA A 492 8.53 32.10 22.10
N GLY A 493 9.37 32.93 21.45
CA GLY A 493 9.84 32.67 20.08
C GLY A 493 10.95 31.60 19.96
N ALA A 494 11.73 31.38 21.03
CA ALA A 494 12.82 30.40 21.01
C ALA A 494 12.34 28.94 21.18
N ILE A 495 11.12 28.75 21.68
CA ILE A 495 10.53 27.41 21.89
C ILE A 495 9.93 26.88 20.58
N VAL A 496 9.37 27.77 19.75
CA VAL A 496 8.80 27.41 18.44
C VAL A 496 9.91 26.99 17.45
N ASP A 497 11.08 27.65 17.50
CA ASP A 497 12.23 27.34 16.64
C ASP A 497 12.90 25.99 16.98
N ASP A 498 12.90 25.60 18.27
CA ASP A 498 13.42 24.28 18.69
C ASP A 498 12.46 23.14 18.28
N LYS A 499 11.14 23.37 18.31
CA LYS A 499 10.12 22.40 17.87
C LYS A 499 10.22 22.15 16.36
N GLU A 500 10.30 23.20 15.54
CA GLU A 500 10.45 23.10 14.09
C GLU A 500 11.75 22.37 13.70
N ARG A 501 12.86 22.71 14.38
CA ARG A 501 14.15 22.04 14.17
C ARG A 501 14.12 20.56 14.57
N ARG A 502 13.42 20.21 15.65
CA ARG A 502 13.25 18.81 16.07
C ARG A 502 12.35 18.03 15.12
N LEU A 503 11.27 18.63 14.60
CA LEU A 503 10.41 18.01 13.58
C LEU A 503 11.18 17.80 12.27
N GLN A 504 12.01 18.74 11.83
CA GLN A 504 12.86 18.56 10.66
C GLN A 504 13.93 17.48 10.86
N ILE A 505 14.47 17.34 12.08
CA ILE A 505 15.39 16.25 12.43
C ILE A 505 14.66 14.91 12.45
N LEU A 506 13.43 14.84 12.97
CA LEU A 506 12.59 13.64 12.98
C LEU A 506 12.12 13.26 11.58
N GLU A 507 11.71 14.21 10.76
CA GLU A 507 11.32 13.98 9.37
C GLU A 507 12.54 13.52 8.55
N LYS A 508 13.69 14.15 8.76
CA LYS A 508 14.95 13.68 8.17
C LYS A 508 15.34 12.29 8.67
N LEU A 509 15.21 12.00 9.97
CA LEU A 509 15.47 10.67 10.51
C LEU A 509 14.48 9.65 10.01
N CYS A 510 13.19 9.97 9.89
CA CYS A 510 12.17 9.08 9.34
C CYS A 510 12.41 8.84 7.85
N VAL A 511 12.75 9.87 7.07
CA VAL A 511 13.15 9.70 5.66
C VAL A 511 14.42 8.86 5.59
N GLU A 512 15.43 9.15 6.41
CA GLU A 512 16.65 8.35 6.49
C GLU A 512 16.34 6.91 6.94
N LEU A 513 15.42 6.67 7.88
CA LEU A 513 14.97 5.35 8.39
C LEU A 513 14.07 4.60 7.39
N THR A 514 13.36 5.32 6.55
CA THR A 514 12.53 4.75 5.48
C THR A 514 13.39 4.44 4.26
N GLU A 515 14.40 5.26 3.98
CA GLU A 515 15.42 5.05 2.94
C GLU A 515 16.45 4.00 3.35
N THR A 516 16.87 3.98 4.61
CA THR A 516 17.61 2.88 5.23
C THR A 516 16.60 1.95 5.86
N ILE A 517 15.92 1.12 5.07
CA ILE A 517 15.57 -0.28 5.38
C ILE A 517 15.64 -0.68 6.90
N LEU A 518 14.97 0.04 7.81
CA LEU A 518 15.25 -0.04 9.26
C LEU A 518 14.13 -0.73 10.05
N LEU A 519 13.10 -1.23 9.37
CA LEU A 519 12.08 -2.09 9.97
C LEU A 519 12.43 -3.58 9.98
N ALA A 520 13.58 -3.97 9.42
CA ALA A 520 14.16 -5.27 9.73
C ALA A 520 15.65 -5.14 9.94
N SER A 521 16.02 -4.81 11.18
CA SER A 521 17.34 -5.14 11.68
C SER A 521 17.68 -6.61 11.31
N PRO A 522 18.95 -6.97 11.06
CA PRO A 522 19.37 -8.37 11.05
C PRO A 522 19.18 -9.06 12.41
N TYR A 523 18.44 -8.44 13.34
CA TYR A 523 17.92 -9.00 14.57
C TYR A 523 17.28 -10.38 14.34
N GLN A 524 18.09 -11.40 14.62
CA GLN A 524 17.77 -12.80 14.41
C GLN A 524 16.43 -13.24 15.01
N PRO A 525 16.04 -12.82 16.24
CA PRO A 525 14.76 -13.24 16.82
C PRO A 525 13.52 -12.80 16.03
N TYR A 526 13.59 -11.66 15.33
CA TYR A 526 12.50 -11.24 14.44
C TYR A 526 12.34 -12.22 13.27
N TRP A 527 13.44 -12.54 12.58
CA TRP A 527 13.43 -13.44 11.43
C TRP A 527 13.07 -14.88 11.80
N GLU A 528 13.53 -15.37 12.95
CA GLU A 528 13.16 -16.69 13.47
C GLU A 528 11.66 -16.77 13.79
N ARG A 529 11.10 -15.75 14.45
CA ARG A 529 9.66 -15.67 14.69
C ARG A 529 8.89 -15.67 13.36
N ARG A 530 9.35 -14.86 12.40
CA ARG A 530 8.63 -14.69 11.14
C ARG A 530 8.69 -15.92 10.25
N GLU A 531 9.82 -16.60 10.24
CA GLU A 531 9.95 -17.92 9.64
C GLU A 531 8.98 -18.93 10.28
N HIS A 532 8.94 -19.00 11.62
CA HIS A 532 8.05 -19.92 12.31
C HIS A 532 6.58 -19.68 11.96
N GLU A 533 6.14 -18.41 11.94
CA GLU A 533 4.80 -18.02 11.53
C GLU A 533 4.49 -18.51 10.09
N LEU A 534 5.43 -18.37 9.15
CA LEU A 534 5.25 -18.83 7.76
C LEU A 534 5.36 -20.35 7.57
N GLU A 535 6.16 -21.05 8.37
CA GLU A 535 6.28 -22.52 8.30
C GLU A 535 4.99 -23.21 8.75
N THR A 536 4.25 -22.62 9.68
CA THR A 536 2.95 -23.16 10.12
C THR A 536 1.87 -23.08 9.05
N GLU A 537 2.11 -22.29 7.99
CA GLU A 537 1.13 -21.97 6.99
C GLU A 537 1.17 -22.95 5.80
N MET A 538 0.11 -23.75 5.67
CA MET A 538 0.03 -24.84 4.69
C MET A 538 0.15 -24.38 3.22
N TRP A 539 -0.16 -23.12 2.91
CA TRP A 539 -0.15 -22.60 1.54
C TRP A 539 1.27 -22.30 1.02
N MET A 540 2.29 -22.30 1.88
CA MET A 540 3.69 -22.30 1.42
C MET A 540 4.05 -23.59 0.66
N ASN A 541 3.25 -24.65 0.82
CA ASN A 541 3.41 -25.92 0.12
C ASN A 541 2.75 -25.96 -1.28
N THR A 542 2.48 -24.80 -1.87
CA THR A 542 2.01 -24.73 -3.27
C THR A 542 3.02 -25.39 -4.20
N PRO A 543 2.56 -26.07 -5.27
CA PRO A 543 3.44 -26.55 -6.32
C PRO A 543 4.35 -25.41 -6.82
N PRO A 544 5.58 -25.69 -7.24
CA PRO A 544 6.44 -24.71 -7.89
C PRO A 544 5.72 -23.99 -9.05
N LEU A 545 5.61 -22.67 -9.00
CA LEU A 545 4.93 -21.88 -10.03
C LEU A 545 5.91 -20.96 -10.79
N VAL A 546 5.54 -20.61 -12.01
CA VAL A 546 6.24 -19.62 -12.83
C VAL A 546 5.34 -18.47 -13.23
N CYS A 547 5.91 -17.27 -13.31
CA CYS A 547 5.21 -16.11 -13.82
C CYS A 547 4.85 -16.32 -15.30
N PRO A 548 3.60 -16.09 -15.71
CA PRO A 548 3.18 -16.23 -17.11
C PRO A 548 3.84 -15.19 -18.04
N ASN A 549 4.30 -14.06 -17.50
CA ASN A 549 4.89 -12.96 -18.28
C ASN A 549 6.41 -13.13 -18.44
N CYS A 550 7.16 -13.17 -17.33
CA CYS A 550 8.62 -13.22 -17.37
C CYS A 550 9.21 -14.63 -17.26
N ARG A 551 8.38 -15.65 -17.01
CA ARG A 551 8.79 -17.06 -16.77
C ARG A 551 9.70 -17.30 -15.56
N GLY A 552 9.95 -16.27 -14.74
CA GLY A 552 10.66 -16.42 -13.47
C GLY A 552 9.85 -17.21 -12.44
N ALA A 553 10.54 -17.84 -11.49
CA ALA A 553 9.91 -18.53 -10.36
C ALA A 553 9.12 -17.53 -9.48
N ILE A 554 7.93 -17.93 -9.04
CA ILE A 554 7.06 -17.16 -8.12
C ILE A 554 6.42 -18.05 -7.05
#